data_AF-A0A1I5FLU9-F1
#
_entry.id   AF-A0A1I5FLU9-F1
#
_cell.length_a   1.000
_cell.length_b   1.000
_cell.length_c   1.000
_cell.angle_alpha   90.00
_cell.angle_beta   90.00
_cell.angle_gamma   90.00
#
_symmetry.space_group_name_H-M   'P 1'
#
loop_
_entity.id
_entity.type
_entity.pdbx_description
1 polymer ?
#
loop_
_entity_poly.entity_id
_entity_poly.type
_entity_poly.pdbx_seq_one_letter_code
_entity_poly.pdbx_strand_id
1 'polypeptide(L)'
;MGKAVGSSKLGELYSGDKKVFKHREWRGIRDTWYDYTRWLGIIAMLGKFMLHPKNVKGFFRYRWMLNYLAVPMMIDKHSMGLRGTQLRICREEYDLVASDVAKLLTKIFSMDRNLGASPEKSKHVVLMDENEMTNIMCGFPNLEGLSWETASCYVCVLLQGDAMTHYLDVVQECGMPGDVCPMPASEAGICIDGDMPVFGKCAVQCNTTCDGSLMGNGVISRALERNGIPVHQLATPLRHTEPGVQEYAAQEVRNAIAFIEEQTGEKFDWDYYFECAKRINIGARECTEWLEITKTDYPQVIGNNILLYRETEYMAIAGKVPAFAKLDKKITKMATEAYQKKTMLAKEYRHRAVIWGVQSQFYTDFVAWLLNCWGILPMFDMLTMVSLDPISEDDKEQAIYDMAHQYENMIMRNRTHGGYEVLLDDLWRYCEEFRADMVILWEHIACKALDGMHGMFEEQAREHGIKLVWVNHDLYDPRVIPRKNLRQDVNRYMRSVLREEPLDPSLEDYDDTNLW
;
A
#
# COMPACT_ATOMS: atom_id res chain seq x y z
N MET A 1 0.15 -32.88 -9.11
CA MET A 1 1.49 -32.37 -9.52
C MET A 1 2.39 -31.92 -8.36
N GLY A 2 2.04 -32.09 -7.07
CA GLY A 2 2.97 -31.77 -5.96
C GLY A 2 4.34 -32.46 -6.07
N LYS A 3 4.39 -33.68 -6.62
CA LYS A 3 5.64 -34.38 -7.01
C LYS A 3 6.30 -33.88 -8.31
N ALA A 4 5.54 -33.31 -9.25
CA ALA A 4 6.03 -32.92 -10.59
C ALA A 4 6.71 -31.54 -10.61
N VAL A 5 6.31 -30.64 -9.70
CA VAL A 5 6.97 -29.35 -9.43
C VAL A 5 7.65 -29.30 -8.05
N GLY A 6 7.59 -30.41 -7.30
CA GLY A 6 8.28 -30.57 -6.02
C GLY A 6 7.87 -29.56 -4.95
N SER A 7 6.57 -29.27 -4.79
CA SER A 7 6.10 -28.39 -3.70
C SER A 7 5.42 -29.21 -2.60
N SER A 8 5.74 -28.89 -1.34
CA SER A 8 4.92 -29.28 -0.19
C SER A 8 3.56 -28.60 -0.28
N LYS A 9 2.57 -29.13 0.45
CA LYS A 9 1.29 -28.45 0.66
C LYS A 9 1.56 -27.14 1.43
N LEU A 10 1.02 -26.02 0.97
CA LEU A 10 1.40 -24.70 1.49
C LEU A 10 0.86 -24.48 2.91
N GLY A 11 -0.31 -25.03 3.23
CA GLY A 11 -0.89 -24.98 4.57
C GLY A 11 -0.05 -25.67 5.65
N GLU A 12 0.83 -26.61 5.27
CA GLU A 12 1.72 -27.29 6.23
C GLU A 12 2.79 -26.36 6.81
N LEU A 13 3.08 -25.22 6.15
CA LEU A 13 4.01 -24.20 6.61
C LEU A 13 3.52 -23.49 7.88
N TYR A 14 2.21 -23.40 8.07
CA TYR A 14 1.60 -22.69 9.20
C TYR A 14 1.64 -23.54 10.48
N SER A 15 1.92 -22.88 11.60
CA SER A 15 1.88 -23.44 12.94
C SER A 15 1.10 -22.44 13.78
N GLY A 16 -0.12 -22.79 14.20
CA GLY A 16 -1.01 -21.85 14.90
C GLY A 16 -0.42 -21.23 16.17
N ASP A 17 0.58 -21.88 16.77
CA ASP A 17 1.30 -21.45 17.96
C ASP A 17 2.55 -20.61 17.69
N LYS A 18 2.94 -20.38 16.43
CA LYS A 18 4.20 -19.71 16.07
C LYS A 18 3.98 -18.42 15.29
N LYS A 19 4.92 -17.48 15.50
CA LYS A 19 5.02 -16.19 14.81
C LYS A 19 5.63 -16.29 13.40
N VAL A 20 6.20 -17.44 13.05
CA VAL A 20 6.88 -17.68 11.77
C VAL A 20 6.49 -19.04 11.20
N PHE A 21 6.67 -19.23 9.89
CA PHE A 21 6.49 -20.55 9.27
C PHE A 21 7.40 -21.62 9.89
N LYS A 22 6.95 -22.88 9.87
CA LYS A 22 7.71 -24.04 10.39
C LYS A 22 9.05 -24.21 9.69
N HIS A 23 9.09 -23.94 8.40
CA HIS A 23 10.27 -23.91 7.54
C HIS A 23 9.98 -23.05 6.31
N ARG A 24 11.02 -22.72 5.54
CA ARG A 24 10.82 -22.04 4.24
C ARG A 24 10.14 -23.00 3.25
N GLU A 25 9.35 -22.44 2.35
CA GLU A 25 8.70 -23.21 1.28
C GLU A 25 9.74 -23.82 0.33
N TRP A 26 9.58 -25.12 0.03
CA TRP A 26 10.41 -25.80 -0.96
C TRP A 26 9.86 -25.56 -2.37
N ARG A 27 10.66 -24.89 -3.20
CA ARG A 27 10.32 -24.42 -4.54
C ARG A 27 11.07 -25.17 -5.66
N GLY A 28 11.66 -26.32 -5.33
CA GLY A 28 12.71 -26.95 -6.14
C GLY A 28 14.06 -26.23 -6.01
N ILE A 29 15.15 -26.87 -6.47
CA ILE A 29 16.53 -26.43 -6.16
C ILE A 29 16.79 -24.98 -6.61
N ARG A 30 16.46 -24.65 -7.87
CA ARG A 30 16.79 -23.35 -8.47
C ARG A 30 16.11 -22.18 -7.75
N ASP A 31 14.79 -22.27 -7.58
CA ASP A 31 14.00 -21.18 -7.01
C ASP A 31 14.18 -21.11 -5.49
N THR A 32 14.33 -22.24 -4.80
CA THR A 32 14.64 -22.24 -3.36
C THR A 32 16.00 -21.62 -3.09
N TRP A 33 17.02 -21.94 -3.90
CA TRP A 33 18.35 -21.35 -3.74
C TRP A 33 18.33 -19.84 -4.02
N TYR A 34 17.66 -19.41 -5.09
CA TYR A 34 17.49 -17.99 -5.39
C TYR A 34 16.80 -17.26 -4.22
N ASP A 35 15.64 -17.76 -3.78
CA ASP A 35 14.87 -17.19 -2.69
C ASP A 35 15.67 -17.11 -1.38
N TYR A 36 16.43 -18.16 -1.05
CA TYR A 36 17.28 -18.20 0.13
C TYR A 36 18.41 -17.17 0.08
N THR A 37 19.04 -16.96 -1.07
CA THR A 37 20.09 -15.93 -1.22
C THR A 37 19.54 -14.51 -1.09
N ARG A 38 18.32 -14.25 -1.59
CA ARG A 38 17.61 -12.97 -1.38
C ARG A 38 17.25 -12.76 0.08
N TRP A 39 16.74 -13.79 0.75
CA TRP A 39 16.44 -13.75 2.17
C TRP A 39 17.68 -13.44 3.03
N LEU A 40 18.83 -14.06 2.75
CA LEU A 40 20.09 -13.71 3.41
C LEU A 40 20.48 -12.24 3.18
N GLY A 41 20.17 -11.69 2.01
CA GLY A 41 20.32 -10.27 1.70
C GLY A 41 19.48 -9.37 2.62
N ILE A 42 18.22 -9.73 2.87
CA ILE A 42 17.34 -9.03 3.81
C ILE A 42 17.89 -9.11 5.24
N ILE A 43 18.32 -10.29 5.69
CA ILE A 43 18.94 -10.44 7.01
C ILE A 43 20.21 -9.58 7.14
N ALA A 44 21.05 -9.53 6.10
CA ALA A 44 22.23 -8.68 6.08
C ALA A 44 21.88 -7.19 6.10
N MET A 45 20.80 -6.78 5.42
CA MET A 45 20.28 -5.40 5.45
C MET A 45 19.81 -5.03 6.85
N LEU A 46 18.99 -5.87 7.50
CA LEU A 46 18.52 -5.66 8.87
C LEU A 46 19.67 -5.62 9.87
N GLY A 47 20.68 -6.49 9.68
CA GLY A 47 21.92 -6.45 10.46
C GLY A 47 22.64 -5.12 10.33
N LYS A 48 22.82 -4.61 9.10
CA LYS A 48 23.43 -3.29 8.86
C LYS A 48 22.60 -2.15 9.45
N PHE A 49 21.28 -2.23 9.38
CA PHE A 49 20.38 -1.26 10.00
C PHE A 49 20.62 -1.16 11.51
N MET A 50 20.77 -2.30 12.20
CA MET A 50 21.02 -2.33 13.66
C MET A 50 22.43 -1.91 14.07
N LEU A 51 23.40 -1.82 13.14
CA LEU A 51 24.73 -1.29 13.44
C LEU A 51 24.73 0.22 13.69
N HIS A 52 23.67 0.94 13.29
CA HIS A 52 23.59 2.37 13.45
C HIS A 52 23.11 2.74 14.87
N PRO A 53 23.87 3.49 15.69
CA PRO A 53 23.54 3.72 17.10
C PRO A 53 22.18 4.40 17.32
N LYS A 54 21.76 5.28 16.39
CA LYS A 54 20.45 5.93 16.46
C LYS A 54 19.30 4.96 16.19
N ASN A 55 19.51 3.94 15.36
CA ASN A 55 18.50 2.93 15.07
C ASN A 55 18.29 2.02 16.27
N VAL A 56 19.37 1.67 16.97
CA VAL A 56 19.30 0.94 18.25
C VAL A 56 18.53 1.75 19.30
N LYS A 57 18.80 3.06 19.41
CA LYS A 57 18.04 3.93 20.31
C LYS A 57 16.56 4.00 19.94
N GLY A 58 16.24 4.14 18.65
CA GLY A 58 14.87 4.11 18.14
C GLY A 58 14.17 2.79 18.48
N PHE A 59 14.84 1.67 18.30
CA PHE A 59 14.34 0.33 18.62
C PHE A 59 13.92 0.19 20.09
N PHE A 60 14.66 0.78 21.03
CA PHE A 60 14.32 0.75 22.45
C PHE A 60 13.38 1.87 22.89
N ARG A 61 13.26 2.96 22.12
CA ARG A 61 12.38 4.09 22.45
C ARG A 61 10.94 3.81 22.03
N TYR A 62 10.75 3.25 20.85
CA TYR A 62 9.46 3.15 20.19
C TYR A 62 8.89 1.75 20.26
N ARG A 63 7.62 1.63 20.69
CA ARG A 63 6.96 0.32 20.80
C ARG A 63 6.78 -0.31 19.42
N TRP A 64 6.40 0.50 18.45
CA TRP A 64 6.12 0.07 17.08
C TRP A 64 7.35 -0.52 16.36
N MET A 65 8.58 -0.26 16.84
CA MET A 65 9.79 -0.85 16.28
C MET A 65 9.89 -2.38 16.44
N LEU A 66 9.16 -2.97 17.39
CA LEU A 66 9.13 -4.43 17.53
C LEU A 66 8.52 -5.12 16.31
N ASN A 67 7.58 -4.46 15.61
CA ASN A 67 6.93 -4.99 14.42
C ASN A 67 7.94 -5.19 13.27
N TYR A 68 9.00 -4.38 13.21
CA TYR A 68 10.05 -4.48 12.18
C TYR A 68 10.88 -5.78 12.24
N LEU A 69 10.78 -6.56 13.32
CA LEU A 69 11.34 -7.91 13.36
C LEU A 69 10.65 -8.88 12.38
N ALA A 70 9.42 -8.56 11.98
CA ALA A 70 8.62 -9.38 11.07
C ALA A 70 8.92 -9.16 9.58
N VAL A 71 9.81 -8.23 9.20
CA VAL A 71 10.16 -7.95 7.78
C VAL A 71 10.46 -9.22 6.97
N PRO A 72 11.29 -10.17 7.43
CA PRO A 72 11.54 -11.39 6.65
C PRO A 72 10.27 -12.24 6.46
N MET A 73 9.41 -12.27 7.47
CA MET A 73 8.17 -13.03 7.46
C MET A 73 7.15 -12.41 6.50
N MET A 74 7.03 -11.08 6.49
CA MET A 74 6.18 -10.36 5.55
C MET A 74 6.53 -10.71 4.09
N ILE A 75 7.81 -10.70 3.72
CA ILE A 75 8.20 -11.03 2.33
C ILE A 75 7.98 -12.53 2.04
N ASP A 76 8.17 -13.41 3.03
CA ASP A 76 7.91 -14.83 2.86
C ASP A 76 6.40 -15.13 2.68
N LYS A 77 5.49 -14.37 3.31
CA LYS A 77 4.04 -14.43 3.06
C LYS A 77 3.71 -14.01 1.62
N HIS A 78 4.27 -12.88 1.16
CA HIS A 78 3.95 -12.34 -0.16
C HIS A 78 4.57 -13.15 -1.33
N SER A 79 5.65 -13.88 -1.07
CA SER A 79 6.30 -14.76 -2.06
C SER A 79 5.80 -16.21 -2.03
N MET A 80 4.76 -16.51 -1.25
CA MET A 80 4.21 -17.86 -1.10
C MET A 80 3.65 -18.38 -2.44
N GLY A 81 4.02 -19.61 -2.80
CA GLY A 81 3.54 -20.25 -4.03
C GLY A 81 4.17 -19.71 -5.33
N LEU A 82 4.81 -18.54 -5.30
CA LEU A 82 5.45 -17.95 -6.47
C LEU A 82 6.67 -18.74 -6.92
N ARG A 83 6.87 -18.82 -8.25
CA ARG A 83 7.98 -19.54 -8.91
C ARG A 83 8.51 -18.76 -10.11
N GLY A 84 9.69 -19.12 -10.59
CA GLY A 84 10.24 -18.62 -11.85
C GLY A 84 10.28 -17.09 -11.91
N THR A 85 9.70 -16.51 -12.97
CA THR A 85 9.67 -15.05 -13.17
C THR A 85 8.89 -14.32 -12.08
N GLN A 86 7.78 -14.90 -11.62
CA GLN A 86 6.89 -14.27 -10.63
C GLN A 86 7.57 -14.09 -9.28
N LEU A 87 8.34 -15.10 -8.85
CA LEU A 87 9.15 -15.01 -7.63
C LEU A 87 10.24 -13.93 -7.73
N ARG A 88 10.77 -13.71 -8.94
CA ARG A 88 11.83 -12.71 -9.17
C ARG A 88 11.27 -11.30 -9.19
N ILE A 89 10.12 -11.09 -9.81
CA ILE A 89 9.40 -9.81 -9.77
C ILE A 89 9.15 -9.44 -8.30
N CYS A 90 8.48 -10.33 -7.55
CA CYS A 90 8.23 -10.16 -6.11
C CYS A 90 9.51 -9.81 -5.33
N ARG A 91 10.59 -10.57 -5.49
CA ARG A 91 11.85 -10.30 -4.77
C ARG A 91 12.52 -9.00 -5.19
N GLU A 92 12.37 -8.55 -6.42
CA GLU A 92 12.95 -7.27 -6.84
C GLU A 92 12.17 -6.07 -6.27
N GLU A 93 10.84 -6.18 -6.23
CA GLU A 93 9.94 -5.18 -5.65
C GLU A 93 10.11 -5.07 -4.14
N TYR A 94 9.85 -6.15 -3.40
CA TYR A 94 9.83 -6.13 -1.94
C TYR A 94 11.21 -5.88 -1.34
N ASP A 95 12.29 -6.35 -1.96
CA ASP A 95 13.63 -6.07 -1.45
C ASP A 95 14.01 -4.60 -1.68
N LEU A 96 13.51 -3.95 -2.75
CA LEU A 96 13.70 -2.51 -2.96
C LEU A 96 12.90 -1.71 -1.94
N VAL A 97 11.61 -2.04 -1.74
CA VAL A 97 10.74 -1.39 -0.74
C VAL A 97 11.33 -1.54 0.67
N ALA A 98 11.73 -2.74 1.08
CA ALA A 98 12.33 -2.97 2.40
C ALA A 98 13.64 -2.18 2.60
N SER A 99 14.47 -2.07 1.55
CA SER A 99 15.69 -1.27 1.57
C SER A 99 15.40 0.22 1.69
N ASP A 100 14.34 0.71 1.04
CA ASP A 100 13.93 2.11 1.11
C ASP A 100 13.38 2.46 2.50
N VAL A 101 12.49 1.62 3.05
CA VAL A 101 11.96 1.79 4.41
C VAL A 101 13.07 1.76 5.47
N ALA A 102 14.07 0.90 5.33
CA ALA A 102 15.21 0.88 6.26
C ALA A 102 16.02 2.19 6.23
N LYS A 103 16.14 2.84 5.05
CA LYS A 103 16.77 4.17 4.92
C LYS A 103 15.89 5.24 5.54
N LEU A 104 14.57 5.20 5.29
CA LEU A 104 13.59 6.11 5.90
C LEU A 104 13.70 6.09 7.42
N LEU A 105 13.63 4.91 8.05
CA LEU A 105 13.78 4.77 9.50
C LEU A 105 15.12 5.32 10.01
N THR A 106 16.22 5.04 9.31
CA THR A 106 17.54 5.54 9.69
C THR A 106 17.59 7.07 9.67
N LYS A 107 16.97 7.69 8.65
CA LYS A 107 16.85 9.15 8.55
C LYS A 107 16.02 9.71 9.70
N ILE A 108 14.81 9.17 9.91
CA ILE A 108 13.91 9.58 11.00
C ILE A 108 14.65 9.56 12.33
N PHE A 109 15.25 8.43 12.72
CA PHE A 109 15.94 8.32 14.01
C PHE A 109 17.17 9.21 14.15
N SER A 110 17.83 9.56 13.04
CA SER A 110 18.96 10.49 13.07
C SER A 110 18.55 11.93 13.38
N MET A 111 17.30 12.29 13.05
CA MET A 111 16.70 13.62 13.12
C MET A 111 15.69 13.79 14.25
N ASP A 112 15.27 12.69 14.86
CA ASP A 112 14.25 12.67 15.90
C ASP A 112 14.73 13.29 17.23
N ARG A 113 13.99 14.31 17.67
CA ARG A 113 14.21 15.06 18.90
C ARG A 113 14.02 14.20 20.15
N ASN A 114 13.11 13.21 20.10
CA ASN A 114 12.92 12.26 21.20
C ASN A 114 14.17 11.39 21.43
N LEU A 115 15.01 11.23 20.42
CA LEU A 115 16.31 10.54 20.49
C LEU A 115 17.48 11.49 20.73
N GLY A 116 17.20 12.73 21.11
CA GLY A 116 18.18 13.78 21.41
C GLY A 116 18.82 14.41 20.17
N ALA A 117 18.15 14.40 19.02
CA ALA A 117 18.59 15.21 17.88
C ALA A 117 18.24 16.70 18.09
N SER A 118 19.09 17.58 17.57
CA SER A 118 18.79 19.03 17.52
C SER A 118 17.76 19.30 16.42
N PRO A 119 16.81 20.24 16.63
CA PRO A 119 15.87 20.68 15.58
C PRO A 119 16.56 21.10 14.26
N GLU A 120 17.79 21.63 14.34
CA GLU A 120 18.56 22.01 13.16
C GLU A 120 18.82 20.86 12.18
N LYS A 121 18.84 19.61 12.68
CA LYS A 121 19.06 18.44 11.82
C LYS A 121 17.90 18.14 10.89
N SER A 122 16.69 18.57 11.23
CA SER A 122 15.49 18.28 10.44
C SER A 122 14.92 19.51 9.73
N LYS A 123 15.68 20.61 9.65
CA LYS A 123 15.19 21.86 9.04
C LYS A 123 14.96 21.80 7.53
N HIS A 124 15.51 20.78 6.88
CA HIS A 124 15.36 20.49 5.46
C HIS A 124 14.26 19.44 5.20
N VAL A 125 13.49 19.05 6.23
CA VAL A 125 12.46 18.03 6.11
C VAL A 125 11.08 18.67 6.10
N VAL A 126 10.27 18.33 5.11
CA VAL A 126 8.84 18.59 5.06
C VAL A 126 8.14 17.28 5.39
N LEU A 127 7.29 17.29 6.41
CA LEU A 127 6.47 16.14 6.73
C LEU A 127 5.30 16.05 5.75
N MET A 128 5.03 14.85 5.26
CA MET A 128 3.90 14.54 4.39
C MET A 128 3.05 13.46 5.06
N ASP A 129 1.73 13.52 4.88
CA ASP A 129 0.79 12.45 5.23
C ASP A 129 1.15 11.17 4.44
N GLU A 130 1.04 9.98 5.04
CA GLU A 130 1.37 8.71 4.38
C GLU A 130 0.45 8.35 3.22
N ASN A 131 -0.79 8.82 3.27
CA ASN A 131 -1.80 8.65 2.23
C ASN A 131 -1.81 9.83 1.24
N GLU A 132 -0.81 10.71 1.32
CA GLU A 132 -0.61 11.81 0.39
C GLU A 132 0.51 11.49 -0.62
N MET A 133 0.25 11.78 -1.89
CA MET A 133 1.27 11.68 -2.93
C MET A 133 2.30 12.78 -2.69
N THR A 134 3.57 12.38 -2.64
CA THR A 134 4.68 13.27 -2.28
C THR A 134 5.31 13.93 -3.50
N ASN A 135 4.52 14.20 -4.55
CA ASN A 135 4.95 14.76 -5.84
C ASN A 135 5.32 16.24 -5.75
N ILE A 136 4.69 17.04 -4.87
CA ILE A 136 5.06 18.44 -4.65
C ILE A 136 6.53 18.59 -4.23
N MET A 137 7.06 17.58 -3.53
CA MET A 137 8.46 17.55 -3.10
C MET A 137 9.44 17.34 -4.26
N CYS A 138 8.97 16.96 -5.44
CA CYS A 138 9.77 16.90 -6.65
C CYS A 138 10.22 18.27 -7.15
N GLY A 139 9.66 19.38 -6.64
CA GLY A 139 10.16 20.71 -6.91
C GLY A 139 11.16 21.24 -5.88
N PHE A 140 11.56 20.45 -4.87
CA PHE A 140 12.44 20.93 -3.80
C PHE A 140 13.68 20.05 -3.64
N PRO A 141 14.72 20.18 -4.50
CA PRO A 141 15.89 19.28 -4.50
C PRO A 141 16.72 19.33 -3.22
N ASN A 142 16.64 20.43 -2.46
CA ASN A 142 17.36 20.61 -1.20
C ASN A 142 16.55 20.18 0.03
N LEU A 143 15.29 19.77 -0.16
CA LEU A 143 14.41 19.30 0.91
C LEU A 143 14.15 17.80 0.79
N GLU A 144 13.73 17.20 1.90
CA GLU A 144 13.28 15.82 1.95
C GLU A 144 11.81 15.76 2.40
N GLY A 145 10.95 15.13 1.59
CA GLY A 145 9.59 14.78 1.97
C GLY A 145 9.58 13.45 2.70
N LEU A 146 9.19 13.42 3.97
CA LEU A 146 9.17 12.21 4.81
C LEU A 146 7.85 12.09 5.56
N SER A 147 7.38 10.87 5.79
CA SER A 147 6.19 10.60 6.61
C SER A 147 6.59 9.83 7.87
N TRP A 148 6.10 10.27 9.03
CA TRP A 148 6.30 9.56 10.30
C TRP A 148 5.24 8.45 10.46
N GLU A 149 4.07 8.64 9.89
CA GLU A 149 2.96 7.69 9.85
C GLU A 149 3.34 6.44 9.03
N THR A 150 4.03 6.62 7.90
CA THR A 150 4.57 5.51 7.11
C THR A 150 5.41 4.56 7.96
N ALA A 151 6.27 5.13 8.81
CA ALA A 151 7.17 4.37 9.67
C ALA A 151 6.48 3.75 10.89
N SER A 152 5.64 4.52 11.57
CA SER A 152 5.11 4.13 12.89
C SER A 152 3.72 3.49 12.85
N CYS A 153 2.97 3.66 11.75
CA CYS A 153 1.60 3.19 11.58
C CYS A 153 1.50 2.22 10.39
N TYR A 154 1.57 2.73 9.17
CA TYR A 154 1.26 1.98 7.94
C TYR A 154 2.16 0.75 7.73
N VAL A 155 3.49 0.89 7.78
CA VAL A 155 4.37 -0.29 7.62
C VAL A 155 4.20 -1.26 8.79
N CYS A 156 3.91 -0.78 10.00
CA CYS A 156 3.80 -1.65 11.16
C CYS A 156 2.64 -2.63 11.04
N VAL A 157 1.47 -2.21 10.53
CA VAL A 157 0.32 -3.10 10.34
C VAL A 157 0.52 -4.12 9.21
N LEU A 158 1.28 -3.77 8.16
CA LEU A 158 1.69 -4.71 7.10
C LEU A 158 2.58 -5.85 7.64
N LEU A 159 3.36 -5.53 8.66
CA LEU A 159 4.36 -6.43 9.23
C LEU A 159 3.78 -7.35 10.30
N GLN A 160 2.86 -6.85 11.12
CA GLN A 160 2.24 -7.61 12.20
C GLN A 160 0.79 -7.17 12.37
N GLY A 161 -0.15 -8.11 12.24
CA GLY A 161 -1.56 -7.76 12.12
C GLY A 161 -2.19 -7.06 13.32
N ASP A 162 -1.71 -7.32 14.54
CA ASP A 162 -2.19 -6.68 15.78
C ASP A 162 -1.34 -5.45 16.19
N ALA A 163 -0.45 -4.97 15.31
CA ALA A 163 0.52 -3.91 15.62
C ALA A 163 -0.11 -2.64 16.19
N MET A 164 -1.31 -2.28 15.73
CA MET A 164 -1.98 -1.02 16.07
C MET A 164 -2.94 -1.12 17.26
N THR A 165 -3.24 -2.33 17.74
CA THR A 165 -4.23 -2.57 18.81
C THR A 165 -3.99 -1.73 20.07
N HIS A 166 -2.73 -1.56 20.48
CA HIS A 166 -2.36 -0.68 21.59
C HIS A 166 -2.77 0.78 21.37
N TYR A 167 -2.49 1.35 20.20
CA TYR A 167 -2.79 2.75 19.90
C TYR A 167 -4.30 2.99 19.73
N LEU A 168 -5.02 1.98 19.21
CA LEU A 168 -6.48 1.98 19.19
C LEU A 168 -7.08 2.03 20.60
N ASP A 169 -6.53 1.25 21.54
CA ASP A 169 -6.99 1.28 22.93
C ASP A 169 -6.72 2.66 23.58
N VAL A 170 -5.53 3.24 23.36
CA VAL A 170 -5.17 4.58 23.87
C VAL A 170 -6.13 5.67 23.39
N VAL A 171 -6.43 5.71 22.09
CA VAL A 171 -7.30 6.75 21.53
C VAL A 171 -8.75 6.59 21.98
N GLN A 172 -9.22 5.34 22.14
CA GLN A 172 -10.57 5.04 22.62
C GLN A 172 -10.73 5.38 24.10
N GLU A 173 -9.72 5.12 24.94
CA GLU A 173 -9.70 5.56 26.35
C GLU A 173 -9.75 7.10 26.48
N CYS A 174 -9.25 7.83 25.47
CA CYS A 174 -9.34 9.28 25.37
C CYS A 174 -10.68 9.80 24.81
N GLY A 175 -11.63 8.90 24.52
CA GLY A 175 -13.00 9.23 24.15
C GLY A 175 -13.30 9.17 22.65
N MET A 176 -12.38 8.70 21.80
CA MET A 176 -12.70 8.42 20.40
C MET A 176 -13.58 7.17 20.31
N PRO A 177 -14.73 7.22 19.61
CA PRO A 177 -15.58 6.06 19.41
C PRO A 177 -14.89 4.92 18.65
N GLY A 178 -15.21 3.67 18.99
CA GLY A 178 -14.66 2.49 18.32
C GLY A 178 -15.25 2.18 16.94
N ASP A 179 -16.20 2.98 16.46
CA ASP A 179 -16.74 2.93 15.09
C ASP A 179 -16.03 3.90 14.13
N VAL A 180 -15.00 4.60 14.59
CA VAL A 180 -14.07 5.36 13.74
C VAL A 180 -13.12 4.38 13.05
N CYS A 181 -12.85 4.61 11.76
CA CYS A 181 -11.89 3.84 10.99
C CYS A 181 -10.56 3.70 11.76
N PRO A 182 -10.04 2.46 11.93
CA PRO A 182 -8.90 2.23 12.79
C PRO A 182 -7.59 2.78 12.23
N MET A 183 -7.51 3.16 10.95
CA MET A 183 -6.34 3.84 10.39
C MET A 183 -6.12 5.23 11.02
N PRO A 184 -7.00 6.23 10.81
CA PRO A 184 -6.84 7.55 11.43
C PRO A 184 -6.93 7.51 12.96
N ALA A 185 -7.64 6.52 13.53
CA ALA A 185 -7.65 6.31 14.97
C ALA A 185 -6.26 5.86 15.48
N SER A 186 -5.55 5.00 14.75
CA SER A 186 -4.20 4.56 15.12
C SER A 186 -3.18 5.68 15.04
N GLU A 187 -3.21 6.51 13.98
CA GLU A 187 -2.35 7.70 13.87
C GLU A 187 -2.59 8.65 15.04
N ALA A 188 -3.85 8.97 15.34
CA ALA A 188 -4.23 9.78 16.48
C ALA A 188 -3.77 9.16 17.80
N GLY A 189 -3.91 7.83 17.95
CA GLY A 189 -3.45 7.06 19.10
C GLY A 189 -1.94 7.17 19.31
N ILE A 190 -1.13 7.06 18.25
CA ILE A 190 0.32 7.23 18.32
C ILE A 190 0.69 8.66 18.77
N CYS A 191 -0.01 9.68 18.26
CA CYS A 191 0.18 11.07 18.68
C CYS A 191 -0.17 11.27 20.17
N ILE A 192 -1.28 10.70 20.64
CA ILE A 192 -1.75 10.83 22.02
C ILE A 192 -0.85 10.08 23.00
N ASP A 193 -0.39 8.88 22.63
CA ASP A 193 0.53 8.07 23.44
C ASP A 193 1.94 8.69 23.53
N GLY A 194 2.23 9.70 22.69
CA GLY A 194 3.54 10.32 22.62
C GLY A 194 4.61 9.41 22.01
N ASP A 195 4.20 8.42 21.19
CA ASP A 195 5.10 7.51 20.48
C ASP A 195 5.37 7.93 19.03
N MET A 196 4.89 9.12 18.64
CA MET A 196 5.21 9.81 17.39
C MET A 196 6.67 10.33 17.41
N PRO A 197 7.50 10.00 16.39
CA PRO A 197 8.80 10.64 16.21
C PRO A 197 8.66 12.14 15.93
N VAL A 198 9.53 12.96 16.51
CA VAL A 198 9.44 14.42 16.38
C VAL A 198 10.62 14.94 15.57
N PHE A 199 10.34 15.31 14.33
CA PHE A 199 11.31 15.89 13.38
C PHE A 199 10.53 16.69 12.32
N GLY A 200 11.23 17.43 11.47
CA GLY A 200 10.62 18.25 10.43
C GLY A 200 10.73 19.74 10.69
N LYS A 201 10.60 20.52 9.62
CA LYS A 201 10.52 21.98 9.63
C LYS A 201 9.09 22.48 9.55
N CYS A 202 8.29 21.85 8.71
CA CYS A 202 6.86 22.07 8.52
C CYS A 202 6.22 20.76 8.03
N ALA A 203 4.89 20.73 7.96
CA ALA A 203 4.13 19.61 7.42
C ALA A 203 3.10 20.09 6.39
N VAL A 204 2.85 19.27 5.37
CA VAL A 204 1.70 19.37 4.48
C VAL A 204 0.84 18.14 4.73
N GLN A 205 -0.44 18.37 4.97
CA GLN A 205 -1.46 17.34 5.08
C GLN A 205 -2.50 17.61 4.01
N CYS A 206 -3.05 16.57 3.41
CA CYS A 206 -4.19 16.70 2.50
C CYS A 206 -5.47 16.26 3.23
N ASN A 207 -6.64 16.67 2.76
CA ASN A 207 -7.93 16.10 3.20
C ASN A 207 -8.10 14.65 2.68
N THR A 208 -7.14 13.80 3.02
CA THR A 208 -6.92 12.47 2.46
C THR A 208 -8.13 11.58 2.70
N THR A 209 -8.51 10.84 1.65
CA THR A 209 -9.43 9.70 1.61
C THR A 209 -10.89 9.86 2.06
N CYS A 210 -11.20 10.43 3.23
CA CYS A 210 -12.56 10.61 3.73
C CYS A 210 -12.62 11.56 4.94
N ASP A 211 -13.84 11.82 5.45
CA ASP A 211 -14.05 12.62 6.66
C ASP A 211 -13.30 12.08 7.89
N GLY A 212 -13.08 10.76 7.99
CA GLY A 212 -12.35 10.14 9.10
C GLY A 212 -10.90 10.61 9.17
N SER A 213 -10.19 10.53 8.04
CA SER A 213 -8.81 11.01 7.90
C SER A 213 -8.73 12.54 8.01
N LEU A 214 -9.66 13.28 7.40
CA LEU A 214 -9.72 14.74 7.54
C LEU A 214 -9.84 15.18 9.01
N MET A 215 -10.67 14.52 9.80
CA MET A 215 -10.82 14.82 11.23
C MET A 215 -9.60 14.34 12.04
N GLY A 216 -8.99 13.20 11.68
CA GLY A 216 -7.74 12.71 12.24
C GLY A 216 -6.58 13.70 12.10
N ASN A 217 -6.50 14.39 10.95
CA ASN A 217 -5.50 15.43 10.70
C ASN A 217 -5.52 16.55 11.73
N GLY A 218 -6.69 16.86 12.32
CA GLY A 218 -6.76 17.83 13.41
C GLY A 218 -5.98 17.41 14.66
N VAL A 219 -5.98 16.12 14.99
CA VAL A 219 -5.21 15.56 16.13
C VAL A 219 -3.71 15.59 15.82
N ILE A 220 -3.34 15.15 14.62
CA ILE A 220 -1.94 15.12 14.16
C ILE A 220 -1.37 16.53 14.08
N SER A 221 -2.07 17.46 13.43
CA SER A 221 -1.71 18.88 13.35
C SER A 221 -1.44 19.46 14.73
N ARG A 222 -2.33 19.20 15.70
CA ARG A 222 -2.15 19.67 17.07
C ARG A 222 -0.90 19.09 17.73
N ALA A 223 -0.57 17.82 17.47
CA ALA A 223 0.64 17.19 17.98
C ALA A 223 1.91 17.78 17.37
N LEU A 224 1.91 18.05 16.06
CA LEU A 224 3.02 18.69 15.33
C LEU A 224 3.24 20.14 15.76
N GLU A 225 2.18 20.95 15.85
CA GLU A 225 2.25 22.35 16.26
C GLU A 225 2.74 22.52 17.70
N ARG A 226 2.35 21.62 18.62
CA ARG A 226 2.90 21.59 19.99
C ARG A 226 4.41 21.39 20.02
N ASN A 227 4.96 20.75 18.99
CA ASN A 227 6.39 20.56 18.77
C ASN A 227 7.02 21.66 17.89
N GLY A 228 6.29 22.74 17.60
CA GLY A 228 6.78 23.87 16.80
C GLY A 228 6.93 23.55 15.32
N ILE A 229 6.16 22.59 14.79
CA ILE A 229 6.13 22.24 13.37
C ILE A 229 4.80 22.79 12.81
N PRO A 230 4.82 23.89 12.03
CA PRO A 230 3.62 24.43 11.40
C PRO A 230 3.10 23.48 10.32
N VAL A 231 1.77 23.46 10.16
CA VAL A 231 1.08 22.54 9.25
C VAL A 231 0.23 23.32 8.26
N HIS A 232 0.26 22.91 6.99
CA HIS A 232 -0.61 23.39 5.93
C HIS A 232 -1.55 22.28 5.49
N GLN A 233 -2.80 22.64 5.21
CA GLN A 233 -3.83 21.72 4.72
C GLN A 233 -4.04 21.95 3.22
N LEU A 234 -3.67 20.97 2.39
CA LEU A 234 -3.95 20.93 0.96
C LEU A 234 -5.37 20.39 0.76
N ALA A 235 -6.34 21.30 0.57
CA ALA A 235 -7.75 20.94 0.56
C ALA A 235 -8.24 20.59 -0.86
N THR A 236 -8.01 19.35 -1.28
CA THR A 236 -8.38 18.86 -2.62
C THR A 236 -9.91 18.74 -2.79
N PRO A 237 -10.51 19.13 -3.94
CA PRO A 237 -11.96 19.09 -4.16
C PRO A 237 -12.62 17.72 -4.01
N LEU A 238 -13.66 17.59 -3.19
CA LEU A 238 -14.37 16.30 -3.00
C LEU A 238 -15.05 15.82 -4.30
N ARG A 239 -15.61 16.73 -5.09
CA ARG A 239 -16.23 16.42 -6.38
C ARG A 239 -15.28 16.77 -7.53
N HIS A 240 -14.13 16.10 -7.52
CA HIS A 240 -12.98 16.42 -8.38
C HIS A 240 -13.25 16.25 -9.88
N THR A 241 -14.24 15.45 -10.27
CA THR A 241 -14.62 15.23 -11.67
C THR A 241 -15.27 16.46 -12.34
N GLU A 242 -15.65 17.49 -11.59
CA GLU A 242 -16.29 18.69 -12.11
C GLU A 242 -15.25 19.69 -12.66
N PRO A 243 -15.31 20.10 -13.93
CA PRO A 243 -14.31 21.01 -14.52
C PRO A 243 -14.16 22.35 -13.77
N GLY A 244 -15.22 22.80 -13.09
CA GLY A 244 -15.23 24.08 -12.36
C GLY A 244 -14.36 24.11 -11.10
N VAL A 245 -13.90 22.97 -10.59
CA VAL A 245 -13.08 22.90 -9.36
C VAL A 245 -11.58 22.88 -9.64
N GLN A 246 -11.18 22.70 -10.90
CA GLN A 246 -9.81 22.46 -11.31
C GLN A 246 -8.89 23.66 -11.06
N GLU A 247 -9.39 24.88 -11.25
CA GLU A 247 -8.63 26.10 -10.91
C GLU A 247 -8.38 26.21 -9.41
N TYR A 248 -9.39 25.87 -8.60
CA TYR A 248 -9.24 25.87 -7.15
C TYR A 248 -8.23 24.78 -6.72
N ALA A 249 -8.28 23.58 -7.29
CA ALA A 249 -7.32 22.53 -7.00
C ALA A 249 -5.88 22.95 -7.33
N ALA A 250 -5.69 23.57 -8.51
CA ALA A 250 -4.41 24.14 -8.92
C ALA A 250 -3.94 25.23 -7.94
N GLN A 251 -4.85 26.09 -7.48
CA GLN A 251 -4.52 27.12 -6.49
C GLN A 251 -4.09 26.53 -5.14
N GLU A 252 -4.70 25.43 -4.69
CA GLU A 252 -4.29 24.73 -3.47
C GLU A 252 -2.87 24.17 -3.56
N VAL A 253 -2.48 23.63 -4.71
CA VAL A 253 -1.09 23.22 -4.97
C VAL A 253 -0.14 24.42 -4.89
N ARG A 254 -0.50 25.56 -5.50
CA ARG A 254 0.30 26.79 -5.41
C ARG A 254 0.43 27.29 -3.97
N ASN A 255 -0.64 27.18 -3.18
CA ASN A 255 -0.65 27.55 -1.76
C ASN A 255 0.29 26.66 -0.95
N ALA A 256 0.28 25.35 -1.19
CA ALA A 256 1.17 24.40 -0.53
C ALA A 256 2.66 24.65 -0.91
N ILE A 257 2.94 24.93 -2.18
CA ILE A 257 4.29 25.33 -2.63
C ILE A 257 4.74 26.59 -1.88
N ALA A 258 3.90 27.63 -1.89
CA ALA A 258 4.21 28.91 -1.24
C ALA A 258 4.46 28.75 0.27
N PHE A 259 3.69 27.90 0.94
CA PHE A 259 3.89 27.56 2.34
C PHE A 259 5.26 26.90 2.58
N ILE A 260 5.65 25.90 1.78
CA ILE A 260 6.95 25.25 1.90
C ILE A 260 8.07 26.28 1.69
N GLU A 261 7.97 27.13 0.68
CA GLU A 261 8.95 28.20 0.44
C GLU A 261 9.05 29.19 1.61
N GLU A 262 7.92 29.59 2.20
CA GLU A 262 7.89 30.49 3.36
C GLU A 262 8.55 29.87 4.58
N GLN A 263 8.23 28.61 4.87
CA GLN A 263 8.73 27.93 6.07
C GLN A 263 10.21 27.55 5.97
N THR A 264 10.69 27.21 4.77
CA THR A 264 12.04 26.66 4.58
C THR A 264 13.03 27.66 4.00
N GLY A 265 12.56 28.65 3.23
CA GLY A 265 13.38 29.57 2.45
C GLY A 265 13.89 29.00 1.12
N GLU A 266 13.65 27.71 0.85
CA GLU A 266 13.96 27.10 -0.45
C GLU A 266 12.95 27.52 -1.50
N LYS A 267 13.34 27.47 -2.79
CA LYS A 267 12.49 27.84 -3.92
C LYS A 267 12.16 26.64 -4.78
N PHE A 268 10.97 26.65 -5.37
CA PHE A 268 10.54 25.59 -6.26
C PHE A 268 11.39 25.56 -7.53
N ASP A 269 12.03 24.41 -7.76
CA ASP A 269 12.90 24.12 -8.90
C ASP A 269 12.13 23.30 -9.94
N TRP A 270 11.75 23.97 -11.02
CA TRP A 270 11.04 23.36 -12.13
C TRP A 270 11.87 22.36 -12.92
N ASP A 271 13.18 22.57 -13.04
CA ASP A 271 14.04 21.65 -13.78
C ASP A 271 14.13 20.31 -13.02
N TYR A 272 14.26 20.38 -11.70
CA TYR A 272 14.22 19.18 -10.85
C TYR A 272 12.84 18.49 -10.86
N TYR A 273 11.76 19.28 -10.84
CA TYR A 273 10.39 18.76 -10.95
C TYR A 273 10.22 17.97 -12.25
N PHE A 274 10.60 18.55 -13.39
CA PHE A 274 10.44 17.89 -14.69
C PHE A 274 11.31 16.63 -14.85
N GLU A 275 12.48 16.58 -14.21
CA GLU A 275 13.28 15.35 -14.14
C GLU A 275 12.60 14.23 -13.33
N CYS A 276 11.82 14.58 -12.31
CA CYS A 276 11.00 13.62 -11.59
C CYS A 276 9.73 13.26 -12.37
N ALA A 277 9.10 14.23 -13.05
CA ALA A 277 7.92 14.01 -13.88
C ALA A 277 8.17 12.97 -14.98
N LYS A 278 9.33 13.04 -15.66
CA LYS A 278 9.79 12.01 -16.61
C LYS A 278 9.79 10.60 -16.01
N ARG A 279 10.13 10.47 -14.72
CA ARG A 279 10.15 9.17 -14.03
C ARG A 279 8.75 8.70 -13.65
N ILE A 280 7.87 9.62 -13.24
CA ILE A 280 6.44 9.33 -13.03
C ILE A 280 5.82 8.83 -14.35
N ASN A 281 6.07 9.52 -15.47
CA ASN A 281 5.62 9.11 -16.80
C ASN A 281 6.19 7.76 -17.25
N ILE A 282 7.42 7.42 -16.83
CA ILE A 282 7.95 6.06 -17.00
C ILE A 282 7.08 5.07 -16.24
N GLY A 283 6.87 5.26 -14.92
CA GLY A 283 6.06 4.36 -14.11
C GLY A 283 4.65 4.17 -14.67
N ALA A 284 3.97 5.24 -15.07
CA ALA A 284 2.64 5.21 -15.69
C ALA A 284 2.61 4.38 -16.99
N ARG A 285 3.59 4.60 -17.89
CA ARG A 285 3.70 3.83 -19.13
C ARG A 285 3.99 2.35 -18.88
N GLU A 286 4.94 2.03 -18.00
CA GLU A 286 5.26 0.64 -17.69
C GLU A 286 4.06 -0.08 -17.04
N CYS A 287 3.34 0.59 -16.13
CA CYS A 287 2.12 0.06 -15.52
C CYS A 287 1.01 -0.18 -16.55
N THR A 288 0.86 0.72 -17.53
CA THR A 288 -0.08 0.51 -18.65
C THR A 288 0.22 -0.79 -19.39
N GLU A 289 1.49 -1.07 -19.70
CA GLU A 289 1.90 -2.33 -20.33
C GLU A 289 1.58 -3.56 -19.45
N TRP A 290 1.74 -3.43 -18.13
CA TRP A 290 1.38 -4.50 -17.18
C TRP A 290 -0.12 -4.78 -17.19
N LEU A 291 -0.94 -3.75 -17.22
CA LEU A 291 -2.39 -3.86 -17.30
C LEU A 291 -2.84 -4.47 -18.64
N GLU A 292 -2.22 -4.10 -19.76
CA GLU A 292 -2.48 -4.72 -21.07
C GLU A 292 -2.17 -6.22 -21.08
N ILE A 293 -1.01 -6.64 -20.53
CA ILE A 293 -0.69 -8.07 -20.36
C ILE A 293 -1.72 -8.74 -19.46
N THR A 294 -2.18 -8.05 -18.42
CA THR A 294 -3.15 -8.53 -17.45
C THR A 294 -4.51 -8.80 -18.10
N LYS A 295 -4.91 -8.04 -19.12
CA LYS A 295 -6.14 -8.31 -19.90
C LYS A 295 -6.10 -9.64 -20.65
N THR A 296 -4.94 -10.26 -20.86
CA THR A 296 -4.77 -11.53 -21.61
C THR A 296 -5.00 -12.80 -20.76
N ASP A 297 -4.92 -13.97 -21.38
CA ASP A 297 -5.05 -15.28 -20.70
C ASP A 297 -3.81 -15.64 -19.87
N TYR A 298 -2.70 -14.89 -20.04
CA TYR A 298 -1.43 -15.12 -19.35
C TYR A 298 -0.95 -13.85 -18.65
N PRO A 299 -1.73 -13.32 -17.66
CA PRO A 299 -1.30 -12.15 -16.88
C PRO A 299 0.05 -12.38 -16.22
N GLN A 300 0.86 -11.34 -15.97
CA GLN A 300 2.21 -11.51 -15.41
C GLN A 300 2.57 -10.58 -14.24
N VAL A 301 1.82 -9.51 -14.01
CA VAL A 301 2.08 -8.54 -12.93
C VAL A 301 0.74 -8.27 -12.27
N ILE A 302 0.35 -9.13 -11.34
CA ILE A 302 -0.96 -9.13 -10.67
C ILE A 302 -0.80 -9.49 -9.19
N GLY A 303 -1.83 -9.24 -8.38
CA GLY A 303 -1.85 -9.54 -6.95
C GLY A 303 -0.65 -8.95 -6.19
N ASN A 304 0.09 -9.79 -5.48
CA ASN A 304 1.24 -9.33 -4.68
C ASN A 304 2.33 -8.62 -5.49
N ASN A 305 2.42 -8.88 -6.79
CA ASN A 305 3.42 -8.29 -7.69
C ASN A 305 3.00 -6.92 -8.27
N ILE A 306 1.89 -6.34 -7.80
CA ILE A 306 1.50 -4.98 -8.19
C ILE A 306 1.13 -4.14 -6.96
N LEU A 307 0.42 -4.74 -6.01
CA LEU A 307 -0.24 -4.09 -4.87
C LEU A 307 0.66 -3.14 -4.07
N LEU A 308 1.50 -3.64 -3.15
CA LEU A 308 2.31 -2.77 -2.27
C LEU A 308 3.39 -1.99 -3.02
N TYR A 309 3.88 -2.55 -4.13
CA TYR A 309 4.92 -1.91 -4.93
C TYR A 309 4.41 -0.64 -5.59
N ARG A 310 3.23 -0.69 -6.23
CA ARG A 310 2.62 0.44 -6.91
C ARG A 310 2.20 1.52 -5.92
N GLU A 311 1.68 1.14 -4.75
CA GLU A 311 1.40 2.09 -3.67
C GLU A 311 2.66 2.87 -3.28
N THR A 312 3.77 2.17 -3.06
CA THR A 312 5.05 2.80 -2.70
C THR A 312 5.57 3.69 -3.83
N GLU A 313 5.60 3.18 -5.06
CA GLU A 313 6.16 3.88 -6.21
C GLU A 313 5.38 5.16 -6.56
N TYR A 314 4.04 5.09 -6.54
CA TYR A 314 3.18 6.22 -6.89
C TYR A 314 3.12 7.28 -5.78
N MET A 315 2.82 6.87 -4.54
CA MET A 315 2.55 7.81 -3.44
C MET A 315 3.83 8.29 -2.76
N ALA A 316 4.62 7.36 -2.21
CA ALA A 316 5.76 7.68 -1.36
C ALA A 316 6.98 8.12 -2.18
N ILE A 317 7.22 7.50 -3.33
CA ILE A 317 8.37 7.82 -4.17
C ILE A 317 8.06 8.93 -5.15
N ALA A 318 6.94 8.88 -5.88
CA ALA A 318 6.49 9.91 -6.81
C ALA A 318 7.62 10.41 -7.75
N GLY A 319 8.43 9.50 -8.31
CA GLY A 319 9.55 9.85 -9.20
C GLY A 319 10.84 10.36 -8.55
N LYS A 320 10.88 10.60 -7.23
CA LYS A 320 12.07 11.12 -6.52
C LYS A 320 13.26 10.17 -6.53
N VAL A 321 13.00 8.86 -6.54
CA VAL A 321 14.06 7.84 -6.44
C VAL A 321 14.23 7.11 -7.78
N PRO A 322 15.33 7.35 -8.53
CA PRO A 322 15.54 6.78 -9.88
C PRO A 322 15.56 5.24 -9.94
N ALA A 323 15.81 4.58 -8.81
CA ALA A 323 15.83 3.12 -8.72
C ALA A 323 14.48 2.48 -9.06
N PHE A 324 13.37 3.17 -8.76
CA PHE A 324 12.01 2.68 -9.04
C PHE A 324 11.73 2.68 -10.55
N ALA A 325 11.93 3.80 -11.25
CA ALA A 325 11.79 3.87 -12.71
C ALA A 325 12.69 2.87 -13.48
N LYS A 326 13.86 2.53 -12.91
CA LYS A 326 14.74 1.47 -13.46
C LYS A 326 14.16 0.08 -13.21
N LEU A 327 13.56 -0.14 -12.04
CA LEU A 327 12.92 -1.40 -11.69
C LEU A 327 11.65 -1.61 -12.52
N ASP A 328 10.83 -0.58 -12.75
CA ASP A 328 9.62 -0.67 -13.59
C ASP A 328 9.95 -1.25 -14.97
N LYS A 329 10.94 -0.66 -15.65
CA LYS A 329 11.43 -1.16 -16.96
C LYS A 329 11.93 -2.60 -16.90
N LYS A 330 12.54 -2.99 -15.77
CA LYS A 330 13.03 -4.36 -15.57
C LYS A 330 11.86 -5.32 -15.34
N ILE A 331 10.84 -4.94 -14.58
CA ILE A 331 9.61 -5.70 -14.36
C ILE A 331 8.89 -5.88 -15.69
N THR A 332 8.68 -4.82 -16.47
CA THR A 332 8.06 -4.90 -17.81
C THR A 332 8.78 -5.89 -18.70
N LYS A 333 10.12 -5.83 -18.76
CA LYS A 333 10.91 -6.79 -19.54
C LYS A 333 10.67 -8.23 -19.09
N MET A 334 10.73 -8.48 -17.77
CA MET A 334 10.51 -9.81 -17.20
C MET A 334 9.08 -10.32 -17.48
N ALA A 335 8.08 -9.45 -17.31
CA ALA A 335 6.68 -9.72 -17.57
C ALA A 335 6.44 -10.05 -19.04
N THR A 336 6.93 -9.23 -19.97
CA THR A 336 6.82 -9.47 -21.42
C THR A 336 7.47 -10.78 -21.84
N GLU A 337 8.65 -11.11 -21.33
CA GLU A 337 9.30 -12.39 -21.61
C GLU A 337 8.50 -13.59 -21.07
N ALA A 338 7.87 -13.46 -19.89
CA ALA A 338 7.07 -14.51 -19.30
C ALA A 338 5.71 -14.68 -20.01
N TYR A 339 5.11 -13.57 -20.44
CA TYR A 339 3.91 -13.52 -21.27
C TYR A 339 4.13 -14.21 -22.61
N GLN A 340 5.24 -13.91 -23.31
CA GLN A 340 5.60 -14.58 -24.57
C GLN A 340 5.77 -16.11 -24.41
N LYS A 341 6.25 -16.55 -23.24
CA LYS A 341 6.37 -17.96 -22.89
C LYS A 341 5.06 -18.59 -22.39
N LYS A 342 3.98 -17.81 -22.29
CA LYS A 342 2.68 -18.23 -21.76
C LYS A 342 2.80 -18.84 -20.36
N THR A 343 3.59 -18.18 -19.52
CA THR A 343 3.91 -18.67 -18.17
C THR A 343 2.67 -18.57 -17.28
N MET A 344 2.32 -19.69 -16.64
CA MET A 344 1.24 -19.74 -15.66
C MET A 344 1.73 -19.32 -14.27
N LEU A 345 0.89 -18.58 -13.54
CA LEU A 345 1.14 -18.06 -12.17
C LEU A 345 0.72 -19.04 -11.10
N ALA A 346 -0.32 -19.81 -11.39
CA ALA A 346 -0.83 -20.89 -10.56
C ALA A 346 -0.99 -22.15 -11.40
N LYS A 347 -1.26 -23.26 -10.72
CA LYS A 347 -1.50 -24.56 -11.38
C LYS A 347 -2.69 -24.50 -12.34
N GLU A 348 -3.70 -23.71 -11.99
CA GLU A 348 -4.98 -23.64 -12.67
C GLU A 348 -5.58 -22.25 -12.43
N TYR A 349 -6.18 -21.67 -13.46
CA TYR A 349 -6.93 -20.41 -13.38
C TYR A 349 -8.41 -20.75 -13.46
N ARG A 350 -9.19 -20.27 -12.48
CA ARG A 350 -10.63 -20.53 -12.43
C ARG A 350 -11.46 -19.27 -12.60
N HIS A 351 -11.08 -18.22 -11.89
CA HIS A 351 -11.76 -16.93 -11.92
C HIS A 351 -10.76 -15.80 -12.11
N ARG A 352 -11.22 -14.75 -12.77
CA ARG A 352 -10.52 -13.46 -12.91
C ARG A 352 -11.26 -12.49 -12.02
N ALA A 353 -10.60 -12.04 -10.95
CA ALA A 353 -11.19 -11.19 -9.95
C ALA A 353 -10.61 -9.77 -10.02
N VAL A 354 -11.51 -8.79 -10.02
CA VAL A 354 -11.17 -7.44 -9.57
C VAL A 354 -11.24 -7.43 -8.06
N ILE A 355 -10.20 -6.91 -7.40
CA ILE A 355 -10.19 -6.70 -5.96
C ILE A 355 -10.64 -5.25 -5.73
N TRP A 356 -11.76 -5.05 -5.04
CA TRP A 356 -12.37 -3.72 -4.95
C TRP A 356 -12.62 -3.32 -3.50
N GLY A 357 -12.57 -2.02 -3.20
CA GLY A 357 -12.58 -1.50 -1.83
C GLY A 357 -11.17 -1.38 -1.21
N VAL A 358 -11.12 -0.78 -0.02
CA VAL A 358 -9.87 -0.62 0.73
C VAL A 358 -9.46 -1.98 1.31
N GLN A 359 -8.24 -2.41 1.03
CA GLN A 359 -7.74 -3.70 1.50
C GLN A 359 -7.63 -3.79 3.02
N SER A 360 -7.76 -5.00 3.58
CA SER A 360 -7.33 -5.28 4.94
C SER A 360 -5.81 -5.20 5.11
N GLN A 361 -5.30 -4.08 5.62
CA GLN A 361 -3.86 -3.83 5.78
C GLN A 361 -3.17 -4.83 6.73
N PHE A 362 -3.88 -5.41 7.69
CA PHE A 362 -3.32 -6.48 8.53
C PHE A 362 -3.19 -7.85 7.82
N TYR A 363 -3.73 -8.00 6.60
CA TYR A 363 -3.73 -9.25 5.86
C TYR A 363 -3.48 -9.07 4.35
N THR A 364 -2.42 -8.36 3.99
CA THR A 364 -2.16 -8.01 2.59
C THR A 364 -1.82 -9.19 1.68
N ASP A 365 -1.28 -10.28 2.24
CA ASP A 365 -0.97 -11.51 1.49
C ASP A 365 -2.21 -12.36 1.14
N PHE A 366 -3.42 -11.90 1.50
CA PHE A 366 -4.69 -12.53 1.14
C PHE A 366 -4.83 -12.82 -0.36
N VAL A 367 -4.31 -11.94 -1.23
CA VAL A 367 -4.38 -12.14 -2.68
C VAL A 367 -3.50 -13.30 -3.17
N ALA A 368 -2.40 -13.62 -2.48
CA ALA A 368 -1.66 -14.86 -2.73
C ALA A 368 -2.45 -16.09 -2.26
N TRP A 369 -3.20 -15.98 -1.17
CA TRP A 369 -4.08 -17.06 -0.72
C TRP A 369 -5.19 -17.34 -1.74
N LEU A 370 -5.86 -16.32 -2.28
CA LEU A 370 -6.87 -16.46 -3.36
C LEU A 370 -6.32 -17.27 -4.55
N LEU A 371 -5.12 -16.89 -5.01
CA LEU A 371 -4.46 -17.53 -6.14
C LEU A 371 -4.11 -19.00 -5.85
N ASN A 372 -3.49 -19.28 -4.70
CA ASN A 372 -2.98 -20.61 -4.38
C ASN A 372 -4.06 -21.59 -3.89
N CYS A 373 -5.04 -21.11 -3.13
CA CYS A 373 -6.12 -21.94 -2.59
C CYS A 373 -7.21 -22.21 -3.63
N TRP A 374 -7.63 -21.18 -4.37
CA TRP A 374 -8.83 -21.25 -5.22
C TRP A 374 -8.57 -21.05 -6.71
N GLY A 375 -7.37 -20.64 -7.13
CA GLY A 375 -7.09 -20.33 -8.53
C GLY A 375 -7.82 -19.07 -9.01
N ILE A 376 -8.18 -18.19 -8.07
CA ILE A 376 -8.76 -16.87 -8.35
C ILE A 376 -7.58 -15.94 -8.65
N LEU A 377 -7.58 -15.32 -9.83
CA LEU A 377 -6.57 -14.38 -10.26
C LEU A 377 -6.93 -12.97 -9.77
N PRO A 378 -6.22 -12.40 -8.78
CA PRO A 378 -6.42 -11.02 -8.33
C PRO A 378 -5.77 -10.07 -9.34
N MET A 379 -6.53 -9.63 -10.34
CA MET A 379 -6.02 -8.95 -11.53
C MET A 379 -5.32 -7.63 -11.18
N PHE A 380 -6.01 -6.82 -10.40
CA PHE A 380 -5.54 -5.59 -9.79
C PHE A 380 -6.45 -5.33 -8.60
N ASP A 381 -6.03 -4.40 -7.75
CA ASP A 381 -6.86 -3.89 -6.66
C ASP A 381 -7.18 -2.41 -6.88
N MET A 382 -8.26 -1.96 -6.24
CA MET A 382 -8.73 -0.57 -6.29
C MET A 382 -7.62 0.44 -5.98
N LEU A 383 -6.70 0.12 -5.06
CA LEU A 383 -5.65 1.02 -4.58
C LEU A 383 -4.56 1.23 -5.63
N THR A 384 -4.29 0.22 -6.46
CA THR A 384 -3.33 0.30 -7.57
C THR A 384 -3.86 1.05 -8.80
N MET A 385 -5.18 1.24 -8.91
CA MET A 385 -5.84 1.88 -10.07
C MET A 385 -5.88 3.41 -9.96
N VAL A 386 -4.69 4.00 -9.84
CA VAL A 386 -4.43 5.45 -9.82
C VAL A 386 -4.35 6.04 -11.23
N SER A 387 -4.23 7.37 -11.34
CA SER A 387 -4.02 8.02 -12.65
C SER A 387 -2.74 7.52 -13.33
N LEU A 388 -2.88 7.16 -14.61
CA LEU A 388 -1.80 6.78 -15.53
C LEU A 388 -1.63 7.81 -16.64
N ASP A 389 -2.34 8.94 -16.55
CA ASP A 389 -2.27 9.99 -17.56
C ASP A 389 -0.88 10.61 -17.55
N PRO A 390 -0.26 10.81 -18.74
CA PRO A 390 1.01 11.50 -18.82
C PRO A 390 0.90 12.92 -18.26
N ILE A 391 1.87 13.31 -17.44
CA ILE A 391 1.99 14.67 -16.92
C ILE A 391 3.02 15.46 -17.73
N SER A 392 2.90 16.78 -17.68
CA SER A 392 3.80 17.73 -18.32
C SER A 392 5.25 17.56 -17.86
N GLU A 393 6.17 17.61 -18.83
CA GLU A 393 7.62 17.51 -18.61
C GLU A 393 8.35 18.84 -18.90
N ASP A 394 7.64 19.91 -19.26
CA ASP A 394 8.24 21.19 -19.65
C ASP A 394 7.33 22.42 -19.46
N ASP A 395 6.01 22.27 -19.45
CA ASP A 395 5.06 23.36 -19.16
C ASP A 395 4.79 23.45 -17.65
N LYS A 396 5.24 24.55 -17.05
CA LYS A 396 5.13 24.83 -15.61
C LYS A 396 3.69 25.02 -15.17
N GLU A 397 2.87 25.64 -15.99
CA GLU A 397 1.50 25.91 -15.59
C GLU A 397 0.66 24.65 -15.69
N GLN A 398 0.81 23.91 -16.79
CA GLN A 398 0.17 22.60 -16.91
C GLN A 398 0.60 21.65 -15.78
N ALA A 399 1.88 21.68 -15.38
CA ALA A 399 2.38 20.87 -14.28
C ALA A 399 1.69 21.15 -12.93
N ILE A 400 1.22 22.37 -12.67
CA ILE A 400 0.41 22.65 -11.47
C ILE A 400 -0.92 21.90 -11.53
N TYR A 401 -1.61 21.96 -12.69
CA TYR A 401 -2.87 21.22 -12.89
C TYR A 401 -2.64 19.71 -12.85
N ASP A 402 -1.52 19.22 -13.35
CA ASP A 402 -1.17 17.81 -13.30
C ASP A 402 -0.93 17.34 -11.86
N MET A 403 -0.23 18.14 -11.04
CA MET A 403 -0.10 17.86 -9.61
C MET A 403 -1.46 17.84 -8.92
N ALA A 404 -2.32 18.81 -9.20
CA ALA A 404 -3.68 18.86 -8.67
C ALA A 404 -4.48 17.62 -9.08
N HIS A 405 -4.43 17.21 -10.34
CA HIS A 405 -5.08 16.00 -10.84
C HIS A 405 -4.55 14.74 -10.14
N GLN A 406 -3.24 14.66 -9.89
CA GLN A 406 -2.64 13.57 -9.13
C GLN A 406 -3.12 13.54 -7.68
N TYR A 407 -3.20 14.70 -7.01
CA TYR A 407 -3.78 14.82 -5.67
C TYR A 407 -5.27 14.43 -5.65
N GLU A 408 -6.02 14.80 -6.68
CA GLU A 408 -7.42 14.41 -6.84
C GLU A 408 -7.59 12.91 -7.01
N ASN A 409 -6.63 12.27 -7.70
CA ASN A 409 -6.64 10.86 -8.09
C ASN A 409 -5.68 9.97 -7.29
N MET A 410 -5.35 10.38 -6.06
CA MET A 410 -4.54 9.58 -5.14
C MET A 410 -5.22 8.26 -4.76
N ILE A 411 -4.40 7.36 -4.21
CA ILE A 411 -4.84 6.06 -3.69
C ILE A 411 -5.97 6.24 -2.68
N MET A 412 -6.97 5.35 -2.77
CA MET A 412 -8.28 5.42 -2.10
C MET A 412 -9.15 6.61 -2.53
N ARG A 413 -8.59 7.83 -2.55
CA ARG A 413 -9.32 9.08 -2.81
C ARG A 413 -10.04 9.07 -4.14
N ASN A 414 -9.40 8.58 -5.19
CA ASN A 414 -9.95 8.54 -6.55
C ASN A 414 -11.25 7.71 -6.66
N ARG A 415 -11.58 6.87 -5.66
CA ARG A 415 -12.85 6.14 -5.59
C ARG A 415 -13.73 6.52 -4.41
N THR A 416 -13.22 7.20 -3.39
CA THR A 416 -14.05 7.63 -2.25
C THR A 416 -14.59 9.05 -2.41
N HIS A 417 -13.99 9.84 -3.29
CA HIS A 417 -14.38 11.20 -3.64
C HIS A 417 -14.59 11.29 -5.15
N GLY A 418 -15.63 11.98 -5.63
CA GLY A 418 -15.92 12.13 -7.07
C GLY A 418 -17.35 11.76 -7.47
N GLY A 419 -18.15 11.23 -6.55
CA GLY A 419 -19.50 10.73 -6.80
C GLY A 419 -19.59 9.22 -6.60
N TYR A 420 -20.76 8.63 -6.84
CA TYR A 420 -20.91 7.17 -6.79
C TYR A 420 -20.29 6.51 -8.02
N GLU A 421 -20.24 7.25 -9.13
CA GLU A 421 -19.80 6.82 -10.46
C GLU A 421 -18.35 6.31 -10.43
N VAL A 422 -17.46 7.04 -9.73
CA VAL A 422 -16.04 6.70 -9.64
C VAL A 422 -15.77 5.43 -8.83
N LEU A 423 -16.71 5.00 -7.99
CA LEU A 423 -16.61 3.81 -7.15
C LEU A 423 -17.38 2.62 -7.73
N LEU A 424 -18.55 2.87 -8.31
CA LEU A 424 -19.49 1.84 -8.74
C LEU A 424 -19.43 1.62 -10.25
N ASP A 425 -19.65 2.66 -11.06
CA ASP A 425 -19.67 2.52 -12.53
C ASP A 425 -18.29 2.12 -13.06
N ASP A 426 -17.23 2.69 -12.47
CA ASP A 426 -15.85 2.33 -12.81
C ASP A 426 -15.50 0.87 -12.47
N LEU A 427 -16.04 0.30 -11.39
CA LEU A 427 -15.84 -1.13 -11.09
C LEU A 427 -16.32 -2.00 -12.27
N TRP A 428 -17.52 -1.73 -12.78
CA TRP A 428 -18.10 -2.53 -13.85
C TRP A 428 -17.39 -2.32 -15.18
N ARG A 429 -16.99 -1.08 -15.48
CA ARG A 429 -16.12 -0.78 -16.63
C ARG A 429 -14.83 -1.60 -16.55
N TYR A 430 -14.19 -1.65 -15.39
CA TYR A 430 -12.98 -2.46 -15.22
C TYR A 430 -13.26 -3.97 -15.29
N CYS A 431 -14.41 -4.44 -14.79
CA CYS A 431 -14.79 -5.84 -14.92
C CYS A 431 -14.89 -6.25 -16.41
N GLU A 432 -15.50 -5.42 -17.25
CA GLU A 432 -15.56 -5.62 -18.70
C GLU A 432 -14.16 -5.58 -19.33
N GLU A 433 -13.41 -4.51 -19.07
CA GLU A 433 -12.08 -4.26 -19.67
C GLU A 433 -11.09 -5.40 -19.38
N PHE A 434 -11.11 -5.96 -18.17
CA PHE A 434 -10.19 -7.01 -17.74
C PHE A 434 -10.76 -8.43 -17.90
N ARG A 435 -11.96 -8.57 -18.46
CA ARG A 435 -12.67 -9.85 -18.62
C ARG A 435 -12.81 -10.56 -17.27
N ALA A 436 -13.14 -9.81 -16.22
CA ALA A 436 -13.37 -10.35 -14.89
C ALA A 436 -14.73 -11.03 -14.83
N ASP A 437 -14.81 -12.16 -14.13
CA ASP A 437 -16.06 -12.88 -13.88
C ASP A 437 -16.43 -12.90 -12.39
N MET A 438 -15.60 -12.25 -11.57
CA MET A 438 -15.71 -12.18 -10.13
C MET A 438 -15.21 -10.83 -9.62
N VAL A 439 -15.81 -10.37 -8.52
CA VAL A 439 -15.31 -9.26 -7.70
C VAL A 439 -15.14 -9.78 -6.28
N ILE A 440 -13.95 -9.59 -5.74
CA ILE A 440 -13.71 -9.71 -4.30
C ILE A 440 -13.82 -8.30 -3.73
N LEU A 441 -14.93 -8.04 -3.04
CA LEU A 441 -15.23 -6.73 -2.50
C LEU A 441 -14.82 -6.69 -1.03
N TRP A 442 -13.76 -5.94 -0.75
CA TRP A 442 -13.31 -5.64 0.60
C TRP A 442 -14.30 -4.70 1.28
N GLU A 443 -14.98 -5.24 2.29
CA GLU A 443 -15.91 -4.51 3.14
C GLU A 443 -15.18 -4.12 4.42
N HIS A 444 -14.59 -2.92 4.41
CA HIS A 444 -14.12 -2.31 5.63
C HIS A 444 -15.33 -1.77 6.40
N ILE A 445 -15.69 -2.40 7.51
CA ILE A 445 -16.93 -2.14 8.26
C ILE A 445 -17.12 -0.70 8.80
N ALA A 446 -16.07 0.13 8.81
CA ALA A 446 -16.15 1.55 9.18
C ALA A 446 -16.08 2.49 7.96
N CYS A 447 -16.01 1.94 6.74
CA CYS A 447 -15.93 2.69 5.49
C CYS A 447 -17.32 3.11 5.00
N LYS A 448 -17.78 4.25 5.49
CA LYS A 448 -19.11 4.80 5.13
C LYS A 448 -19.32 5.01 3.62
N ALA A 449 -18.25 5.29 2.87
CA ALA A 449 -18.34 5.53 1.42
C ALA A 449 -18.73 4.25 0.66
N LEU A 450 -18.12 3.11 1.01
CA LEU A 450 -18.38 1.84 0.35
C LEU A 450 -19.65 1.17 0.90
N ASP A 451 -19.77 1.11 2.23
CA ASP A 451 -20.87 0.41 2.91
C ASP A 451 -22.23 1.07 2.61
N GLY A 452 -22.23 2.38 2.38
CA GLY A 452 -23.43 3.13 1.98
C GLY A 452 -24.03 2.69 0.63
N MET A 453 -23.29 1.95 -0.19
CA MET A 453 -23.71 1.50 -1.53
C MET A 453 -23.87 -0.01 -1.65
N HIS A 454 -23.88 -0.74 -0.54
CA HIS A 454 -23.94 -2.21 -0.52
C HIS A 454 -25.04 -2.79 -1.42
N GLY A 455 -26.27 -2.26 -1.33
CA GLY A 455 -27.39 -2.72 -2.15
C GLY A 455 -27.20 -2.51 -3.66
N MET A 456 -26.53 -1.42 -4.06
CA MET A 456 -26.28 -1.11 -5.48
C MET A 456 -25.23 -2.06 -6.07
N PHE A 457 -24.17 -2.39 -5.30
CA PHE A 457 -23.18 -3.38 -5.74
C PHE A 457 -23.83 -4.73 -6.01
N GLU A 458 -24.71 -5.21 -5.12
CA GLU A 458 -25.37 -6.50 -5.31
C GLU A 458 -26.34 -6.52 -6.50
N GLU A 459 -27.09 -5.43 -6.70
CA GLU A 459 -28.00 -5.30 -7.83
C GLU A 459 -27.25 -5.30 -9.15
N GLN A 460 -26.26 -4.43 -9.30
CA GLN A 460 -25.52 -4.30 -10.55
C GLN A 460 -24.62 -5.51 -10.81
N ALA A 461 -24.05 -6.16 -9.78
CA ALA A 461 -23.35 -7.43 -9.98
C ALA A 461 -24.24 -8.49 -10.65
N ARG A 462 -25.53 -8.57 -10.27
CA ARG A 462 -26.49 -9.48 -10.91
C ARG A 462 -26.79 -9.07 -12.35
N GLU A 463 -26.95 -7.78 -12.61
CA GLU A 463 -27.21 -7.25 -13.96
C GLU A 463 -26.05 -7.53 -14.92
N HIS A 464 -24.81 -7.37 -14.45
CA HIS A 464 -23.59 -7.65 -15.21
C HIS A 464 -23.21 -9.14 -15.25
N GLY A 465 -23.89 -10.00 -14.48
CA GLY A 465 -23.56 -11.43 -14.38
C GLY A 465 -22.23 -11.72 -13.69
N ILE A 466 -21.78 -10.83 -12.81
CA ILE A 466 -20.52 -10.91 -12.07
C ILE A 466 -20.74 -11.57 -10.71
N LYS A 467 -19.83 -12.48 -10.33
CA LYS A 467 -19.84 -13.12 -9.01
C LYS A 467 -19.30 -12.14 -7.97
N LEU A 468 -20.16 -11.59 -7.13
CA LEU A 468 -19.75 -10.68 -6.06
C LEU A 468 -19.52 -11.46 -4.75
N VAL A 469 -18.33 -11.31 -4.16
CA VAL A 469 -17.97 -11.91 -2.88
C VAL A 469 -17.56 -10.81 -1.91
N TRP A 470 -18.37 -10.62 -0.87
CA TRP A 470 -18.07 -9.71 0.24
C TRP A 470 -17.03 -10.34 1.17
N VAL A 471 -15.98 -9.61 1.49
CA VAL A 471 -14.93 -10.02 2.43
C VAL A 471 -14.80 -8.95 3.51
N ASN A 472 -15.33 -9.26 4.69
CA ASN A 472 -15.43 -8.30 5.77
C ASN A 472 -14.12 -8.16 6.54
N HIS A 473 -13.74 -6.93 6.89
CA HIS A 473 -12.58 -6.66 7.73
C HIS A 473 -12.69 -5.31 8.47
N ASP A 474 -11.81 -5.10 9.46
CA ASP A 474 -11.70 -3.82 10.16
C ASP A 474 -10.31 -3.20 9.96
N LEU A 475 -9.89 -3.09 8.70
CA LEU A 475 -8.65 -2.45 8.20
C LEU A 475 -7.36 -2.72 8.99
N TYR A 476 -7.18 -2.11 10.18
CA TYR A 476 -6.03 -2.25 11.09
C TYR A 476 -6.31 -3.03 12.39
N ASP A 477 -7.55 -3.38 12.71
CA ASP A 477 -7.92 -4.11 13.93
C ASP A 477 -8.37 -5.57 13.62
N PRO A 478 -7.49 -6.57 13.81
CA PRO A 478 -7.84 -7.96 13.58
C PRO A 478 -8.74 -8.55 14.69
N ARG A 479 -8.99 -7.81 15.79
CA ARG A 479 -9.80 -8.29 16.92
C ARG A 479 -11.29 -8.30 16.60
N VAL A 480 -11.73 -7.41 15.71
CA VAL A 480 -13.12 -7.34 15.27
C VAL A 480 -13.41 -8.43 14.25
N ILE A 481 -12.58 -8.52 13.21
CA ILE A 481 -12.71 -9.55 12.16
C ILE A 481 -11.33 -10.15 11.85
N PRO A 482 -11.02 -11.36 12.37
CA PRO A 482 -9.70 -11.96 12.20
C PRO A 482 -9.51 -12.55 10.79
N ARG A 483 -8.25 -12.72 10.36
CA ARG A 483 -7.85 -13.29 9.05
C ARG A 483 -8.61 -14.55 8.63
N LYS A 484 -8.91 -15.44 9.59
CA LYS A 484 -9.66 -16.66 9.34
C LYS A 484 -11.07 -16.38 8.80
N ASN A 485 -11.73 -15.34 9.31
CA ASN A 485 -13.08 -14.96 8.87
C ASN A 485 -13.05 -14.45 7.42
N LEU A 486 -12.06 -13.63 7.06
CA LEU A 486 -11.85 -13.15 5.68
C LEU A 486 -11.72 -14.33 4.70
N ARG A 487 -10.94 -15.36 5.07
CA ARG A 487 -10.87 -16.60 4.28
C ARG A 487 -12.19 -17.37 4.25
N GLN A 488 -12.91 -17.42 5.36
CA GLN A 488 -14.18 -18.14 5.47
C GLN A 488 -15.27 -17.52 4.59
N ASP A 489 -15.29 -16.20 4.41
CA ASP A 489 -16.25 -15.53 3.51
C ASP A 489 -16.09 -16.05 2.08
N VAL A 490 -14.86 -16.09 1.58
CA VAL A 490 -14.54 -16.65 0.26
C VAL A 490 -14.78 -18.16 0.23
N ASN A 491 -14.28 -18.93 1.20
CA ASN A 491 -14.45 -20.38 1.24
C ASN A 491 -15.93 -20.79 1.19
N ARG A 492 -16.79 -20.08 1.95
CA ARG A 492 -18.23 -20.35 1.97
C ARG A 492 -18.85 -20.10 0.61
N TYR A 493 -18.47 -19.02 -0.07
CA TYR A 493 -18.93 -18.71 -1.41
C TYR A 493 -18.50 -19.78 -2.41
N MET A 494 -17.21 -20.11 -2.43
CA MET A 494 -16.64 -21.12 -3.34
C MET A 494 -17.28 -22.50 -3.15
N ARG A 495 -17.45 -22.93 -1.89
CA ARG A 495 -18.06 -24.23 -1.54
C ARG A 495 -19.56 -24.28 -1.79
N SER A 496 -20.29 -23.27 -1.35
CA SER A 496 -21.75 -23.34 -1.25
C SER A 496 -22.43 -22.84 -2.52
N VAL A 497 -21.89 -21.80 -3.14
CA VAL A 497 -22.46 -21.14 -4.31
C VAL A 497 -21.89 -21.75 -5.58
N LEU A 498 -20.55 -21.79 -5.70
CA LEU A 498 -19.89 -22.29 -6.92
C LEU A 498 -19.67 -23.80 -6.94
N ARG A 499 -19.73 -24.45 -5.77
CA ARG A 499 -19.51 -25.90 -5.58
C ARG A 499 -18.14 -26.36 -6.07
N GLU A 500 -17.13 -25.55 -5.80
CA GLU A 500 -15.76 -25.85 -6.17
C GLU A 500 -14.95 -26.48 -5.03
N GLU A 501 -13.93 -27.25 -5.39
CA GLU A 501 -12.95 -27.81 -4.46
C GLU A 501 -11.65 -27.00 -4.50
N PRO A 502 -10.97 -26.72 -3.38
CA PRO A 502 -9.72 -25.95 -3.37
C PRO A 502 -8.60 -26.65 -4.15
N LEU A 503 -7.76 -25.87 -4.82
CA LEU A 503 -6.56 -26.34 -5.52
C LEU A 503 -5.51 -26.90 -4.55
N ASP A 504 -5.37 -26.26 -3.39
CA ASP A 504 -4.63 -26.77 -2.23
C ASP A 504 -5.56 -26.82 -1.00
N PRO A 505 -6.12 -28.00 -0.67
CA PRO A 505 -7.00 -28.17 0.49
C PRO A 505 -6.35 -27.84 1.84
N SER A 506 -5.00 -27.80 1.92
CA SER A 506 -4.33 -27.41 3.16
C SER A 506 -4.43 -25.91 3.46
N LEU A 507 -4.73 -25.09 2.44
CA LEU A 507 -4.93 -23.65 2.59
C LEU A 507 -6.39 -23.28 2.88
N GLU A 508 -7.32 -24.23 2.89
CA GLU A 508 -8.73 -23.92 3.12
C GLU A 508 -8.99 -23.57 4.59
N ASP A 509 -8.49 -24.38 5.53
CA ASP A 509 -8.59 -24.12 6.97
C ASP A 509 -7.24 -24.38 7.65
N TYR A 510 -6.59 -23.28 8.03
CA TYR A 510 -5.34 -23.29 8.78
C TYR A 510 -5.36 -22.17 9.82
N ASP A 511 -4.60 -22.39 10.90
CA ASP A 511 -4.41 -21.42 11.96
C ASP A 511 -3.15 -20.58 11.71
N ASP A 512 -3.38 -19.30 11.48
CA ASP A 512 -2.36 -18.26 11.34
C ASP A 512 -2.52 -17.16 12.39
N THR A 513 -3.31 -17.38 13.45
CA THR A 513 -3.67 -16.34 14.43
C THR A 513 -2.43 -15.62 14.98
N ASN A 514 -1.41 -16.38 15.37
CA ASN A 514 -0.17 -15.85 15.95
C ASN A 514 0.91 -15.49 14.93
N LEU A 515 0.68 -15.71 13.64
CA LEU A 515 1.67 -15.45 12.60
C LEU A 515 1.91 -13.94 12.48
N TRP A 516 3.18 -13.53 12.40
CA TRP A 516 3.53 -12.16 12.03
C TRP A 516 3.00 -11.80 10.64
#